data_AF-A0A921B7G8-F1
#
_entry.id   AF-A0A921B7G8-F1
#
_cell.length_a   1.000
_cell.length_b   1.000
_cell.length_c   1.000
_cell.angle_alpha   90.00
_cell.angle_beta   90.00
_cell.angle_gamma   90.00
#
_symmetry.space_group_name_H-M   'P 1'
#
loop_
_entity.id
_entity.type
_entity.pdbx_description
1 polymer ?
#
loop_
_entity_poly.entity_id
_entity_poly.type
_entity_poly.pdbx_seq_one_letter_code
_entity_poly.pdbx_strand_id
1 'polypeptide(L)' 'MKTETVNYQAKNIDLKGYVAFPDADNAPLVLIAHTWAGKDEFVHQRAEDSLL' A
#
# COMPACT_ATOMS: atom_id res chain seq x y z
N MET A 1 10.86 0.92 -10.47
CA MET A 1 9.94 0.88 -9.32
C MET A 1 9.23 2.22 -9.26
N LYS A 2 7.90 2.23 -9.27
CA LYS A 2 7.09 3.44 -9.27
C LYS A 2 6.13 3.41 -8.09
N THR A 3 5.81 4.59 -7.57
CA THR A 3 4.88 4.73 -6.45
C THR A 3 3.89 5.84 -6.73
N GLU A 4 2.65 5.64 -6.32
CA GLU A 4 1.58 6.63 -6.51
C GLU A 4 0.53 6.56 -5.41
N THR A 5 -0.18 7.68 -5.22
CA THR A 5 -1.37 7.74 -4.37
C THR A 5 -2.61 7.62 -5.25
N VAL A 6 -3.45 6.65 -4.95
CA VAL A 6 -4.70 6.40 -5.70
C VAL A 6 -5.90 6.73 -4.82
N ASN A 7 -6.88 7.42 -5.39
CA ASN A 7 -8.18 7.57 -4.73
C ASN A 7 -9.01 6.33 -5.04
N TYR A 8 -9.65 5.77 -4.01
CA TYR A 8 -10.56 4.63 -4.18
C TYR A 8 -11.77 4.79 -3.26
N GLN A 9 -12.86 4.13 -3.60
CA GLN A 9 -14.11 4.23 -2.86
C GLN A 9 -14.47 2.88 -2.25
N ALA A 10 -14.78 2.86 -0.95
CA ALA A 10 -15.24 1.67 -0.25
C ALA A 10 -16.43 2.04 0.64
N LYS A 11 -17.56 1.34 0.47
CA LYS A 11 -18.79 1.57 1.27
C LYS A 11 -19.24 3.05 1.28
N ASN A 12 -19.16 3.72 0.13
CA ASN A 12 -19.45 5.15 -0.05
C ASN A 12 -18.54 6.11 0.76
N ILE A 13 -17.35 5.65 1.16
CA ILE A 13 -16.32 6.48 1.76
C ILE A 13 -15.18 6.63 0.75
N ASP A 14 -14.79 7.86 0.47
CA ASP A 14 -13.63 8.17 -0.35
C ASP A 14 -12.36 8.01 0.48
N LEU A 15 -11.45 7.19 -0.01
CA LEU A 15 -10.22 6.79 0.66
C LEU A 15 -9.02 7.04 -0.25
N LYS A 16 -7.84 7.14 0.37
CA LYS A 16 -6.55 7.27 -0.33
C LYS A 16 -5.70 6.04 -0.05
N GLY A 17 -5.33 5.35 -1.12
CA GLY A 17 -4.42 4.21 -1.10
C GLY A 17 -3.03 4.64 -1.57
N TYR A 18 -2.03 3.88 -1.16
CA TYR A 18 -0.67 4.01 -1.67
C TYR A 18 -0.32 2.71 -2.37
N VAL A 19 0.18 2.81 -3.60
CA VAL A 19 0.56 1.66 -4.43
C VAL A 19 2.00 1.81 -4.84
N ALA A 20 2.76 0.74 -4.69
CA ALA A 20 4.11 0.60 -5.21
C ALA A 20 4.15 -0.60 -6.15
N PHE A 21 4.72 -0.44 -7.33
CA PHE A 21 4.79 -1.51 -8.33
C PHE A 21 6.14 -1.55 -9.06
N PRO A 22 6.60 -2.76 -9.44
CA PRO A 22 7.79 -2.92 -10.26
C PRO A 22 7.54 -2.46 -11.71
N ASP A 23 8.60 -2.22 -12.48
CA ASP A 23 8.49 -2.02 -13.93
C ASP A 23 8.34 -3.38 -14.63
N ALA A 24 7.25 -4.09 -14.32
CA ALA A 24 6.90 -5.39 -14.87
C ALA A 24 5.38 -5.46 -15.10
N ASP A 25 4.96 -6.06 -16.21
CA ASP A 25 3.55 -6.05 -16.64
C ASP A 25 2.63 -6.96 -15.80
N ASN A 26 3.18 -8.00 -15.17
CA ASN A 26 2.43 -8.93 -14.32
C ASN A 26 3.22 -9.26 -13.06
N ALA A 27 2.65 -8.93 -11.90
CA ALA A 27 3.20 -9.23 -10.59
C ALA A 27 2.05 -9.57 -9.62
N PRO A 28 2.29 -10.41 -8.59
CA PRO A 28 1.30 -10.68 -7.57
C PRO A 28 0.93 -9.40 -6.80
N LEU A 29 -0.36 -9.22 -6.53
CA LEU A 29 -0.86 -8.11 -5.72
C LEU A 29 -0.79 -8.46 -4.24
N VAL A 30 -0.14 -7.59 -3.46
CA VAL A 30 -0.12 -7.68 -1.99
C VAL A 30 -0.89 -6.49 -1.43
N LEU A 31 -1.97 -6.77 -0.69
CA LEU A 31 -2.74 -5.74 0.01
C LEU A 31 -2.26 -5.65 1.46
N ILE A 32 -1.71 -4.50 1.84
CA ILE A 32 -1.29 -4.23 3.21
C ILE A 32 -2.40 -3.43 3.90
N ALA A 33 -3.18 -4.09 4.75
CA ALA A 33 -4.14 -3.41 5.62
C ALA A 33 -3.41 -2.86 6.85
N HIS A 34 -3.47 -1.54 7.07
CA HIS A 34 -2.91 -0.95 8.29
C HIS A 34 -3.70 -1.41 9.52
N THR A 35 -3.04 -1.51 10.68
CA THR A 35 -3.69 -1.87 11.94
C THR A 35 -4.51 -0.69 12.51
N TRP A 36 -5.32 -0.95 13.53
CA TRP A 36 -6.22 0.03 14.19
C TRP A 36 -5.51 1.18 14.90
N ALA A 37 -4.18 1.19 14.99
CA ALA A 37 -3.39 2.23 15.62
C ALA A 37 -3.14 3.46 14.73
N GLY A 38 -3.71 3.50 13.52
CA GLY A 38 -3.43 4.54 12.55
C GLY A 38 -2.11 4.31 11.81
N LYS A 39 -1.84 5.20 10.85
CA LYS A 39 -0.70 5.12 9.92
C LYS A 39 0.56 5.62 10.63
N ASP A 40 1.18 4.77 11.42
CA ASP A 40 2.41 5.07 12.16
C ASP A 40 3.66 4.51 11.43
N GLU A 41 4.84 5.09 11.67
CA GLU A 41 6.14 4.79 11.01
C GLU A 41 6.46 3.27 10.90
N PHE A 42 5.89 2.48 11.80
CA PHE A 42 5.99 1.03 11.86
C PHE A 42 5.54 0.29 10.58
N VAL A 43 4.51 0.78 9.88
CA VAL A 43 4.01 0.11 8.67
C VAL A 43 4.98 0.26 7.50
N HIS A 44 5.70 1.38 7.44
CA HIS A 44 6.73 1.62 6.42
C HIS A 44 7.94 0.70 6.64
N GLN A 45 8.39 0.53 7.88
CA GLN A 45 9.51 -0.37 8.21
C GLN A 45 9.21 -1.84 7.87
N ARG A 46 7.99 -2.32 8.16
CA ARG A 46 7.58 -3.71 7.85
C ARG A 46 7.47 -3.98 6.34
N ALA A 47 7.10 -2.98 5.56
CA ALA A 47 7.06 -3.09 4.10
C ALA A 47 8.47 -3.18 3.52
N GLU A 48 9.45 -2.46 4.07
CA GLU A 48 10.85 -2.55 3.68
C GLU A 48 11.49 -3.90 4.08
N ASP A 49 11.24 -4.38 5.29
CA ASP A 49 11.82 -5.65 5.79
C ASP A 49 11.25 -6.90 5.10
N SER A 50 10.01 -6.85 4.60
CA SER A 50 9.37 -8.00 3.93
C SER A 50 9.80 -8.16 2.46
N LEU A 51 10.66 -7.28 1.97
CA LEU A 51 11.18 -7.24 0.60
C LEU A 51 12.64 -7.76 0.50
N LEU A 52 13.18 -8.33 1.60
CA LEU A 52 14.47 -9.03 1.67
C LEU A 52 14.30 -10.55 1.74
#